data_AF-A0A959I082-F1
#
_entry.id   AF-A0A959I082-F1
#
_cell.length_a   1.000
_cell.length_b   1.000
_cell.length_c   1.000
_cell.angle_alpha   90.00
_cell.angle_beta   90.00
_cell.angle_gamma   90.00
#
_symmetry.space_group_name_H-M   'P 1'
#
loop_
_entity.id
_entity.type
_entity.pdbx_description
1 polymer ?
#
loop_
_entity_poly.entity_id
_entity_poly.type
_entity_poly.pdbx_seq_one_letter_code
_entity_poly.pdbx_strand_id
1 'polypeptide(L)'
;MKWIASINLFLNYNSLLHRKRVVFYFLLATSPLAVLQAQPDVPQEESLFDYLSKSGQLIELTIKTDMDEMINNRRRADYQPAALLYTDAQGEKIEWEIGVVPRGNYRRRICDFPPIRLNFSRSELAQSKLNPEFDKLKMVTHCLDEKEDEDFVLKEYLAYKLYNQLTPNSYRVQLVRATYLDTEGKYRKIRRFAILIEETDELAHRLGGAECETMGQPADSIAIAEENLMAVFQYMLGNEDWSIIMLRNVKLIRPNDGGRLIPVPYDFDFSGFVNTPYAVANSQLGLSHVKQRIFLGNAAEKEQLRETLAHFRRHRNHLRSIIDDFKWLNFSVRTNAIEYIDSFYDMERDLMKENAQKHKDKKAGSAQN
;
A
#
# COMPACT_ATOMS: atom_id res chain seq x y z
N MET A 1 -22.18 28.65 93.77
CA MET A 1 -23.20 27.82 94.45
C MET A 1 -22.68 26.39 94.56
N LYS A 2 -22.61 25.88 95.80
CA LYS A 2 -22.80 24.48 96.27
C LYS A 2 -22.45 23.33 95.28
N TRP A 3 -21.37 22.57 95.51
CA TRP A 3 -21.21 21.38 96.41
C TRP A 3 -21.50 20.03 95.70
N ILE A 4 -20.60 19.05 95.92
CA ILE A 4 -20.77 17.56 95.94
C ILE A 4 -20.52 16.83 94.60
N ALA A 5 -19.40 16.10 94.40
CA ALA A 5 -19.01 14.77 94.95
C ALA A 5 -19.84 13.61 94.35
N SER A 6 -19.37 12.40 94.02
CA SER A 6 -18.07 11.69 94.03
C SER A 6 -18.30 10.31 93.38
N ILE A 7 -17.25 9.46 93.31
CA ILE A 7 -17.24 7.96 93.30
C ILE A 7 -17.14 7.33 91.89
N ASN A 8 -15.93 6.96 91.43
CA ASN A 8 -15.17 5.70 91.65
C ASN A 8 -15.76 4.47 90.94
N LEU A 9 -15.00 3.81 90.04
CA LEU A 9 -14.20 2.61 90.36
C LEU A 9 -13.49 2.03 89.12
N PHE A 10 -12.17 1.86 89.26
CA PHE A 10 -11.34 0.70 88.90
C PHE A 10 -11.52 -0.01 87.54
N LEU A 11 -10.42 -0.13 86.77
CA LEU A 11 -9.55 -1.31 86.82
C LEU A 11 -8.23 -1.10 86.04
N ASN A 12 -7.14 -1.49 86.70
CA ASN A 12 -5.77 -1.62 86.19
C ASN A 12 -5.67 -2.66 85.06
N TYR A 13 -4.76 -2.46 84.10
CA TYR A 13 -3.72 -3.46 83.80
C TYR A 13 -2.55 -2.88 82.98
N ASN A 14 -1.35 -3.01 83.54
CA ASN A 14 -0.04 -2.81 82.90
C ASN A 14 0.24 -3.92 81.89
N SER A 15 0.87 -3.60 80.74
CA SER A 15 2.13 -4.25 80.32
C SER A 15 2.64 -3.78 78.94
N LEU A 16 3.83 -3.15 78.97
CA LEU A 16 5.03 -3.47 78.19
C LEU A 16 4.94 -3.78 76.67
N LEU A 17 5.67 -2.93 75.92
CA LEU A 17 6.60 -3.26 74.83
C LEU A 17 6.07 -3.93 73.55
N HIS A 18 5.99 -3.16 72.46
CA HIS A 18 6.92 -3.30 71.31
C HIS A 18 6.64 -2.25 70.23
N ARG A 19 7.64 -1.39 69.98
CA ARG A 19 7.72 -0.56 68.76
C ARG A 19 7.85 -1.49 67.55
N LYS A 20 6.76 -1.74 66.81
CA LYS A 20 6.85 -2.35 65.48
C LYS A 20 7.31 -1.27 64.49
N ARG A 21 8.58 -1.34 64.08
CA ARG A 21 9.11 -0.66 62.90
C ARG A 21 8.41 -1.26 61.68
N VAL A 22 7.54 -0.50 61.03
CA VAL A 22 7.00 -0.84 59.70
C VAL A 22 8.10 -0.54 58.70
N VAL A 23 8.79 -1.59 58.21
CA VAL A 23 9.73 -1.51 57.09
C VAL A 23 8.88 -1.66 55.82
N PHE A 24 8.75 -0.59 55.06
CA PHE A 24 8.19 -0.64 53.70
C PHE A 24 9.22 -1.34 52.80
N TYR A 25 8.96 -2.60 52.46
CA TYR A 25 9.68 -3.27 51.37
C TYR A 25 9.14 -2.74 50.04
N PHE A 26 9.87 -1.83 49.41
CA PHE A 26 9.69 -1.53 47.98
C PHE A 26 10.13 -2.76 47.18
N LEU A 27 9.18 -3.58 46.75
CA LEU A 27 9.38 -4.57 45.70
C LEU A 27 9.60 -3.80 44.39
N LEU A 28 10.87 -3.57 44.04
CA LEU A 28 11.27 -3.16 42.69
C LEU A 28 10.98 -4.35 41.75
N ALA A 29 9.81 -4.33 41.13
CA ALA A 29 9.52 -5.16 39.97
C ALA A 29 10.43 -4.70 38.83
N THR A 30 11.59 -5.35 38.67
CA THR A 30 12.43 -5.19 37.48
C THR A 30 11.75 -5.93 36.34
N SER A 31 10.89 -5.22 35.60
CA SER A 31 10.43 -5.66 34.29
C SER A 31 11.67 -5.93 33.44
N PRO A 32 11.82 -7.11 32.79
CA PRO A 32 12.87 -7.27 31.79
C PRO A 32 12.54 -6.30 30.67
N LEU A 33 13.33 -5.22 30.56
CA LEU A 33 13.42 -4.44 29.35
C LEU A 33 13.80 -5.41 28.25
N ALA A 34 12.83 -5.78 27.41
CA ALA A 34 13.11 -6.41 26.13
C ALA A 34 13.98 -5.42 25.36
N VAL A 35 15.28 -5.66 25.37
CA VAL A 35 16.20 -4.99 24.45
C VAL A 35 15.77 -5.46 23.08
N LEU A 36 15.02 -4.62 22.38
CA LEU A 36 14.82 -4.76 20.95
C LEU A 36 16.24 -4.70 20.37
N GLN A 37 16.81 -5.86 20.03
CA GLN A 37 18.05 -5.88 19.28
C GLN A 37 17.73 -5.23 17.95
N ALA A 38 18.11 -3.96 17.81
CA ALA A 38 18.22 -3.35 16.50
C ALA A 38 19.13 -4.28 15.69
N GLN A 39 18.58 -4.85 14.61
CA GLN A 39 19.40 -5.54 13.64
C GLN A 39 20.50 -4.57 13.20
N PRO A 40 21.74 -5.05 12.99
CA PRO A 40 22.79 -4.19 12.49
C PRO A 40 22.30 -3.51 11.23
N ASP A 41 22.33 -2.18 11.25
CA ASP A 41 22.00 -1.30 10.13
C ASP A 41 23.05 -1.56 9.05
N VAL A 42 22.82 -2.57 8.21
CA VAL A 42 23.57 -2.74 6.96
C VAL A 42 23.30 -1.44 6.22
N PRO A 43 24.33 -0.64 5.84
CA PRO A 43 24.09 0.57 5.07
C PRO A 43 23.36 0.16 3.80
N GLN A 44 22.05 0.41 3.76
CA GLN A 44 21.25 0.09 2.61
C GLN A 44 21.71 1.05 1.53
N GLU A 45 22.45 0.54 0.54
CA GLU A 45 22.79 1.34 -0.64
C GLU A 45 21.49 1.90 -1.20
N GLU A 46 21.46 3.21 -1.39
CA GLU A 46 20.30 3.94 -1.87
C GLU A 46 19.89 3.44 -3.26
N SER A 47 18.63 3.08 -3.46
CA SER A 47 18.13 2.71 -4.78
C SER A 47 17.94 3.93 -5.67
N LEU A 48 17.84 3.73 -6.99
CA LEU A 48 17.45 4.82 -7.90
C LEU A 48 16.05 5.36 -7.56
N PHE A 49 15.13 4.50 -7.12
CA PHE A 49 13.81 4.92 -6.67
C PHE A 49 13.92 5.88 -5.48
N ASP A 50 14.70 5.53 -4.46
CA ASP A 50 14.94 6.37 -3.29
C ASP A 50 15.60 7.70 -3.66
N TYR A 51 16.61 7.66 -4.53
CA TYR A 51 17.29 8.86 -5.01
C TYR A 51 16.33 9.82 -5.74
N LEU A 52 15.51 9.30 -6.66
CA LEU A 52 14.51 10.10 -7.39
C LEU A 52 13.50 10.77 -6.45
N SER A 53 13.11 10.10 -5.36
CA SER A 53 12.12 10.61 -4.40
C SER A 53 12.54 11.92 -3.73
N LYS A 54 13.84 12.22 -3.69
CA LYS A 54 14.39 13.45 -3.11
C LYS A 54 14.08 14.69 -3.95
N SER A 55 13.70 14.53 -5.21
CA SER A 55 13.45 15.63 -6.16
C SER A 55 12.09 16.33 -5.94
N GLY A 56 11.28 15.86 -4.98
CA GLY A 56 10.05 16.49 -4.54
C GLY A 56 8.79 15.66 -4.79
N GLN A 57 7.62 16.25 -4.53
CA GLN A 57 6.33 15.57 -4.65
C GLN A 57 5.91 15.28 -6.11
N LEU A 58 6.42 16.07 -7.05
CA LEU A 58 6.24 15.86 -8.49
C LEU A 58 7.61 15.86 -9.15
N ILE A 59 7.97 14.76 -9.80
CA ILE A 59 9.24 14.65 -10.53
C ILE A 59 8.98 14.96 -12.00
N GLU A 60 9.70 15.93 -12.57
CA GLU A 60 9.67 16.18 -14.01
C GLU A 60 10.76 15.36 -14.70
N LEU A 61 10.36 14.54 -15.67
CA LEU A 61 11.29 13.71 -16.44
C LEU A 61 10.98 13.76 -17.94
N THR A 62 12.01 13.52 -18.74
CA THR A 62 11.90 13.38 -20.20
C THR A 62 12.41 12.01 -20.62
N ILE A 63 11.64 11.30 -21.44
CA ILE A 63 12.02 10.03 -22.06
C ILE A 63 12.13 10.27 -23.56
N LYS A 64 13.31 10.08 -24.13
CA LYS A 64 13.56 10.10 -25.58
C LYS A 64 13.63 8.66 -26.08
N THR A 65 12.81 8.29 -27.05
CA THR A 65 12.84 6.93 -27.63
C THR A 65 12.13 6.91 -28.98
N ASP A 66 12.20 5.79 -29.70
CA ASP A 66 11.36 5.54 -30.87
C ASP A 66 9.90 5.33 -30.41
N MET A 67 9.08 6.38 -30.56
CA MET A 67 7.69 6.32 -30.13
C MET A 67 6.83 5.48 -31.08
N ASP A 68 7.26 5.33 -32.34
CA ASP A 68 6.56 4.50 -33.31
C ASP A 68 6.62 3.03 -32.91
N GLU A 69 7.80 2.53 -32.57
CA GLU A 69 7.98 1.16 -32.07
C GLU A 69 7.23 0.96 -30.74
N MET A 70 7.31 1.92 -29.81
CA MET A 70 6.62 1.84 -28.51
C MET A 70 5.09 1.73 -28.65
N ILE A 71 4.48 2.51 -29.54
CA ILE A 71 3.02 2.62 -29.70
C ILE A 71 2.50 1.55 -30.65
N ASN A 72 3.07 1.42 -31.84
CA ASN A 72 2.54 0.53 -32.87
C ASN A 72 2.96 -0.93 -32.67
N ASN A 73 4.10 -1.17 -32.02
CA ASN A 73 4.55 -2.51 -31.64
C ASN A 73 4.38 -2.81 -30.15
N ARG A 74 3.46 -2.11 -29.47
CA ARG A 74 3.15 -2.27 -28.04
C ARG A 74 2.84 -3.70 -27.57
N ARG A 75 2.57 -4.65 -28.47
CA ARG A 75 2.36 -6.09 -28.18
C ARG A 75 3.66 -6.92 -28.19
N ARG A 76 4.78 -6.36 -28.62
CA ARG A 76 6.13 -6.91 -28.45
C ARG A 76 6.69 -6.52 -27.08
N ALA A 77 7.51 -7.40 -26.51
CA ALA A 77 8.08 -7.24 -25.17
C ALA A 77 9.61 -7.14 -25.24
N ASP A 78 10.11 -6.61 -26.35
CA ASP A 78 11.53 -6.42 -26.60
C ASP A 78 11.94 -5.02 -26.13
N TYR A 79 13.09 -4.94 -25.44
CA TYR A 79 13.62 -3.65 -25.04
C TYR A 79 14.11 -2.87 -26.26
N GLN A 80 13.77 -1.59 -26.31
CA GLN A 80 14.36 -0.63 -27.24
C GLN A 80 15.22 0.39 -26.47
N PRO A 81 16.23 1.01 -27.12
CA PRO A 81 17.01 2.08 -26.51
C PRO A 81 16.16 3.31 -26.19
N ALA A 82 16.47 3.97 -25.09
CA ALA A 82 15.90 5.26 -24.71
C ALA A 82 16.88 6.04 -23.84
N ALA A 83 16.69 7.35 -23.76
CA ALA A 83 17.36 8.20 -22.79
C ALA A 83 16.34 8.77 -21.80
N LEU A 84 16.65 8.71 -20.51
CA LEU A 84 15.86 9.32 -19.44
C LEU A 84 16.61 10.52 -18.87
N LEU A 85 15.97 11.68 -18.86
CA LEU A 85 16.53 12.94 -18.38
C LEU A 85 15.68 13.53 -17.26
N TYR A 86 16.32 14.04 -16.21
CA TYR A 86 15.66 14.77 -15.14
C TYR A 86 16.62 15.75 -14.47
N THR A 87 16.08 16.59 -13.59
CA THR A 87 16.89 17.42 -12.69
C THR A 87 16.76 16.87 -11.28
N ASP A 88 17.89 16.57 -10.65
CA ASP A 88 17.92 15.99 -9.31
C ASP A 88 17.61 17.02 -8.22
N ALA A 89 17.63 16.58 -6.96
CA ALA A 89 17.36 17.43 -5.80
C ALA A 89 18.45 18.50 -5.56
N GLN A 90 19.63 18.37 -6.19
CA GLN A 90 20.73 19.34 -6.15
C GLN A 90 20.63 20.37 -7.28
N GLY A 91 19.73 20.18 -8.24
CA GLY A 91 19.60 21.03 -9.43
C GLY A 91 20.49 20.58 -10.60
N GLU A 92 21.17 19.45 -10.48
CA GLU A 92 22.01 18.89 -11.54
C GLU A 92 21.16 18.16 -12.58
N LYS A 93 21.57 18.27 -13.85
CA LYS A 93 20.91 17.58 -14.96
C LYS A 93 21.48 16.18 -15.08
N ILE A 94 20.63 15.19 -14.91
CA ILE A 94 20.98 13.78 -15.01
C ILE A 94 20.41 13.21 -16.30
N GLU A 95 21.21 12.44 -17.03
CA GLU A 95 20.82 11.69 -18.22
C GLU A 95 21.27 10.25 -18.05
N TRP A 96 20.35 9.30 -18.26
CA TRP A 96 20.59 7.86 -18.22
C TRP A 96 20.29 7.27 -19.58
N GLU A 97 21.21 6.46 -20.10
CA GLU A 97 20.93 5.57 -21.23
C GLU A 97 20.24 4.31 -20.69
N ILE A 98 19.02 4.04 -21.15
CA ILE A 98 18.16 2.99 -20.60
C ILE A 98 17.56 2.12 -21.70
N GLY A 99 17.13 0.93 -21.31
CA GLY A 99 16.16 0.15 -22.07
C GLY A 99 14.75 0.53 -21.67
N VAL A 100 13.84 0.66 -22.63
CA VAL A 100 12.40 0.81 -22.38
C VAL A 100 11.62 -0.29 -23.08
N VAL A 101 10.57 -0.80 -22.43
CA VAL A 101 9.69 -1.84 -23.01
C VAL A 101 8.24 -1.65 -22.58
N PRO A 102 7.25 -1.90 -23.46
CA PRO A 102 5.85 -2.03 -23.06
C PRO A 102 5.65 -3.13 -22.00
N ARG A 103 4.84 -2.86 -20.98
CA ARG A 103 4.49 -3.83 -19.92
C ARG A 103 2.98 -3.96 -19.72
N GLY A 104 2.58 -4.92 -18.89
CA GLY A 104 1.17 -5.23 -18.61
C GLY A 104 0.57 -6.18 -19.64
N ASN A 105 -0.64 -6.68 -19.39
CA ASN A 105 -1.34 -7.61 -20.29
C ASN A 105 -2.56 -6.96 -20.93
N TYR A 106 -3.40 -6.32 -20.11
CA TYR A 106 -4.65 -5.72 -20.54
C TYR A 106 -4.43 -4.39 -21.26
N ARG A 107 -3.77 -3.41 -20.60
CA ARG A 107 -3.53 -2.06 -21.14
C ARG A 107 -2.77 -2.05 -22.48
N ARG A 108 -1.84 -2.99 -22.73
CA ARG A 108 -1.16 -3.11 -24.06
C ARG A 108 -2.11 -3.43 -25.21
N ARG A 109 -3.30 -3.98 -24.92
CA ARG A 109 -4.28 -4.36 -25.94
C ARG A 109 -5.29 -3.24 -26.21
N ILE A 110 -5.60 -2.43 -25.19
CA ILE A 110 -6.71 -1.47 -25.23
C ILE A 110 -6.28 -0.01 -25.22
N CYS A 111 -5.07 0.31 -24.74
CA CYS A 111 -4.57 1.68 -24.65
C CYS A 111 -3.82 2.09 -25.92
N ASP A 112 -3.82 3.39 -26.18
CA ASP A 112 -3.03 4.04 -27.22
C ASP A 112 -1.57 4.12 -26.79
N PHE A 113 -1.32 4.46 -25.52
CA PHE A 113 0.02 4.45 -24.93
C PHE A 113 0.12 3.33 -23.87
N PRO A 114 1.03 2.35 -24.01
CA PRO A 114 1.16 1.28 -23.04
C PRO A 114 1.91 1.77 -21.79
N PRO A 115 1.63 1.21 -20.60
CA PRO A 115 2.53 1.36 -19.48
C PRO A 115 3.89 0.76 -19.83
N ILE A 116 4.97 1.33 -19.31
CA ILE A 116 6.34 0.98 -19.69
C ILE A 116 7.17 0.51 -18.49
N ARG A 117 8.21 -0.26 -18.77
CA ARG A 117 9.25 -0.58 -17.80
C ARG A 117 10.55 0.06 -18.28
N LEU A 118 11.21 0.76 -17.36
CA LEU A 118 12.52 1.37 -17.55
C LEU A 118 13.56 0.41 -16.98
N ASN A 119 14.64 0.16 -17.71
CA ASN A 119 15.71 -0.75 -17.34
C ASN A 119 17.04 -0.02 -17.42
N PHE A 120 17.73 0.08 -16.29
CA PHE A 120 18.96 0.83 -16.12
C PHE A 120 20.15 -0.11 -16.12
N SER A 121 21.32 0.39 -16.53
CA SER A 121 22.54 -0.40 -16.46
C SER A 121 22.98 -0.58 -15.00
N ARG A 122 23.11 -1.83 -14.55
CA ARG A 122 23.67 -2.15 -13.21
C ARG A 122 25.04 -1.53 -12.99
N SER A 123 25.89 -1.50 -14.02
CA SER A 123 27.24 -0.92 -13.90
C SER A 123 27.23 0.59 -13.77
N GLU A 124 26.26 1.27 -14.38
CA GLU A 124 26.10 2.73 -14.31
C GLU A 124 25.48 3.15 -12.98
N LEU A 125 24.52 2.37 -12.45
CA LEU A 125 23.99 2.53 -11.10
C LEU A 125 25.11 2.44 -10.07
N ALA A 126 25.94 1.39 -10.14
CA ALA A 126 27.07 1.23 -9.22
C ALA A 126 28.10 2.38 -9.32
N GLN A 127 28.41 2.85 -10.54
CA GLN A 127 29.28 4.02 -10.75
C GLN A 127 28.70 5.30 -10.11
N SER A 128 27.37 5.42 -10.12
CA SER A 128 26.63 6.52 -9.48
C SER A 128 26.40 6.30 -7.98
N LYS A 129 26.98 5.25 -7.39
CA LYS A 129 26.81 4.85 -5.97
C LYS A 129 25.35 4.57 -5.59
N LEU A 130 24.57 4.10 -6.55
CA LEU A 130 23.20 3.61 -6.36
C LEU A 130 23.20 2.09 -6.37
N ASN A 131 22.25 1.50 -5.65
CA ASN A 131 22.11 0.06 -5.51
C ASN A 131 21.81 -0.60 -6.87
N PRO A 132 22.71 -1.44 -7.40
CA PRO A 132 22.56 -2.04 -8.73
C PRO A 132 21.60 -3.23 -8.78
N GLU A 133 21.11 -3.73 -7.63
CA GLU A 133 20.14 -4.83 -7.62
C GLU A 133 18.74 -4.38 -8.08
N PHE A 134 18.39 -3.12 -7.84
CA PHE A 134 17.10 -2.53 -8.21
C PHE A 134 17.23 -1.70 -9.50
N ASP A 135 17.49 -2.41 -10.60
CA ASP A 135 17.80 -1.85 -11.92
C ASP A 135 16.59 -1.53 -12.80
N LYS A 136 15.37 -1.73 -12.29
CA LYS A 136 14.13 -1.57 -13.06
C LYS A 136 13.13 -0.69 -12.34
N LEU A 137 12.45 0.16 -13.09
CA LEU A 137 11.30 0.93 -12.61
C LEU A 137 10.06 0.64 -13.44
N LYS A 138 8.95 0.40 -12.76
CA LYS A 138 7.64 0.24 -13.40
C LYS A 138 7.00 1.62 -13.53
N MET A 139 6.56 1.98 -14.73
CA MET A 139 5.90 3.24 -14.99
C MET A 139 4.48 3.02 -15.52
N VAL A 140 3.49 3.45 -14.75
CA VAL A 140 2.09 3.55 -15.20
C VAL A 140 1.93 4.85 -15.96
N THR A 141 1.38 4.77 -17.17
CA THR A 141 1.25 5.90 -18.10
C THR A 141 -0.23 6.21 -18.34
N HIS A 142 -0.49 7.32 -19.03
CA HIS A 142 -1.78 7.55 -19.68
C HIS A 142 -2.15 6.37 -20.60
N CYS A 143 -3.44 6.04 -20.68
CA CYS A 143 -3.99 5.01 -21.55
C CYS A 143 -4.51 5.61 -22.86
N LEU A 144 -5.31 6.67 -22.76
CA LEU A 144 -5.87 7.42 -23.89
C LEU A 144 -5.25 8.83 -23.98
N ASP A 145 -5.26 9.41 -25.18
CA ASP A 145 -4.76 10.79 -25.40
C ASP A 145 -5.82 11.87 -25.07
N GLU A 146 -6.62 11.63 -24.02
CA GLU A 146 -7.67 12.52 -23.53
C GLU A 146 -7.28 13.17 -22.19
N LYS A 147 -7.85 14.34 -21.87
CA LYS A 147 -7.48 15.05 -20.64
C LYS A 147 -8.01 14.33 -19.40
N GLU A 148 -9.20 13.75 -19.51
CA GLU A 148 -9.88 12.96 -18.50
C GLU A 148 -9.08 11.71 -18.11
N ASP A 149 -8.20 11.22 -18.98
CA ASP A 149 -7.32 10.09 -18.69
C ASP A 149 -6.30 10.41 -17.58
N GLU A 150 -5.88 11.68 -17.47
CA GLU A 150 -5.00 12.12 -16.39
C GLU A 150 -5.65 11.93 -15.01
N ASP A 151 -6.97 12.14 -14.90
CA ASP A 151 -7.68 11.96 -13.63
C ASP A 151 -7.66 10.49 -13.17
N PHE A 152 -7.66 9.53 -14.11
CA PHE A 152 -7.57 8.10 -13.76
C PHE A 152 -6.20 7.72 -13.25
N VAL A 153 -5.12 8.17 -13.91
CA VAL A 153 -3.75 7.96 -13.42
C VAL A 153 -3.58 8.61 -12.04
N LEU A 154 -4.10 9.82 -11.85
CA LEU A 154 -4.03 10.53 -10.58
C LEU A 154 -4.84 9.85 -9.45
N LYS A 155 -6.01 9.27 -9.76
CA LYS A 155 -6.78 8.45 -8.81
C LYS A 155 -6.08 7.13 -8.49
N GLU A 156 -5.48 6.47 -9.48
CA GLU A 156 -4.69 5.26 -9.27
C GLU A 156 -3.50 5.55 -8.33
N TYR A 157 -2.80 6.67 -8.55
CA TYR A 157 -1.77 7.17 -7.63
C TYR A 157 -2.30 7.37 -6.21
N LEU A 158 -3.47 8.03 -6.06
CA LEU A 158 -4.09 8.21 -4.76
C LEU A 158 -4.44 6.87 -4.08
N ALA A 159 -4.90 5.86 -4.81
CA ALA A 159 -5.16 4.54 -4.25
C ALA A 159 -3.89 3.96 -3.58
N TYR A 160 -2.73 4.05 -4.23
CA TYR A 160 -1.46 3.68 -3.59
C TYR A 160 -1.15 4.52 -2.35
N LYS A 161 -1.33 5.84 -2.41
CA LYS A 161 -1.09 6.73 -1.25
C LYS A 161 -2.01 6.43 -0.06
N LEU A 162 -3.28 6.10 -0.31
CA LEU A 162 -4.23 5.69 0.71
C LEU A 162 -3.79 4.37 1.36
N TYR A 163 -3.30 3.41 0.58
CA TYR A 163 -2.79 2.16 1.14
C TYR A 163 -1.50 2.35 1.94
N ASN A 164 -0.58 3.19 1.47
CA ASN A 164 0.65 3.54 2.21
C ASN A 164 0.34 4.10 3.61
N GLN A 165 -0.75 4.87 3.75
CA GLN A 165 -1.16 5.40 5.04
C GLN A 165 -1.62 4.32 6.02
N LEU A 166 -2.18 3.22 5.51
CA LEU A 166 -2.75 2.16 6.33
C LEU A 166 -1.70 1.14 6.77
N THR A 167 -0.64 0.94 5.97
CA THR A 167 0.40 -0.05 6.26
C THR A 167 1.72 0.22 5.51
N PRO A 168 2.89 -0.05 6.13
CA PRO A 168 4.17 -0.07 5.42
C PRO A 168 4.30 -1.25 4.45
N ASN A 169 3.46 -2.29 4.57
CA ASN A 169 3.41 -3.46 3.69
C ASN A 169 2.69 -3.11 2.36
N SER A 170 3.22 -2.12 1.66
CA SER A 170 2.62 -1.48 0.49
C SER A 170 3.69 -1.06 -0.50
N TYR A 171 3.39 -1.06 -1.80
CA TYR A 171 4.27 -0.45 -2.80
C TYR A 171 4.42 1.05 -2.57
N ARG A 172 5.65 1.57 -2.61
CA ARG A 172 5.88 3.01 -2.71
C ARG A 172 5.65 3.48 -4.15
N VAL A 173 5.15 4.71 -4.29
CA VAL A 173 4.88 5.34 -5.58
C VAL A 173 5.34 6.80 -5.63
N GLN A 174 5.77 7.24 -6.79
CA GLN A 174 6.15 8.63 -7.07
C GLN A 174 5.32 9.17 -8.24
N LEU A 175 4.79 10.38 -8.08
CA LEU A 175 4.08 11.06 -9.14
C LEU A 175 5.09 11.74 -10.06
N VAL A 176 4.95 11.51 -11.35
CA VAL A 176 5.85 12.10 -12.34
C VAL A 176 5.08 12.84 -13.42
N ARG A 177 5.63 13.95 -13.90
CA ARG A 177 5.22 14.61 -15.13
C ARG A 177 6.20 14.20 -16.22
N ALA A 178 5.80 13.21 -17.02
CA ALA A 178 6.63 12.66 -18.06
C ALA A 178 6.46 13.43 -19.38
N THR A 179 7.58 13.76 -20.00
CA THR A 179 7.66 14.25 -21.37
C THR A 179 8.22 13.15 -22.27
N TYR A 180 7.46 12.71 -23.26
CA TYR A 180 7.93 11.76 -24.28
C TYR A 180 8.35 12.52 -25.53
N LEU A 181 9.57 12.27 -26.00
CA LEU A 181 10.14 12.83 -27.22
C LEU A 181 10.46 11.69 -28.19
N ASP A 182 9.91 11.79 -29.40
CA ASP A 182 10.16 10.83 -30.45
C ASP A 182 11.50 11.10 -31.14
N THR A 183 12.34 10.08 -31.25
CA THR A 183 13.63 10.17 -31.94
C THR A 183 13.48 10.15 -33.46
N GLU A 184 12.38 9.59 -33.96
CA GLU A 184 12.10 9.47 -35.40
C GLU A 184 11.36 10.68 -35.98
N GLY A 185 10.91 11.61 -35.12
CA GLY A 185 10.20 12.83 -35.52
C GLY A 185 8.81 12.60 -36.12
N LYS A 186 8.24 11.40 -35.99
CA LYS A 186 6.90 11.01 -36.44
C LYS A 186 5.81 11.48 -35.47
N TYR A 187 6.11 11.50 -34.17
CA TYR A 187 5.17 11.91 -33.13
C TYR A 187 5.55 13.26 -32.54
N ARG A 188 4.53 14.07 -32.21
CA ARG A 188 4.73 15.30 -31.44
C ARG A 188 5.07 14.94 -30.00
N LYS A 189 5.79 15.85 -29.32
CA LYS A 189 6.03 15.77 -27.87
C LYS A 189 4.72 15.54 -27.11
N ILE A 190 4.70 14.49 -26.30
CA ILE A 190 3.60 14.20 -25.36
C ILE A 190 4.04 14.57 -23.96
N ARG A 191 3.19 15.25 -23.18
CA ARG A 191 3.45 15.55 -21.77
C ARG A 191 2.23 15.13 -20.94
N ARG A 192 2.41 14.17 -20.03
CA ARG A 192 1.32 13.56 -19.24
C ARG A 192 1.78 13.22 -17.83
N PHE A 193 0.83 13.08 -16.91
CA PHE A 193 1.11 12.44 -15.63
C PHE A 193 1.38 10.94 -15.80
N ALA A 194 2.19 10.41 -14.90
CA ALA A 194 2.51 9.00 -14.79
C ALA A 194 2.87 8.65 -13.34
N ILE A 195 2.97 7.37 -13.03
CA ILE A 195 3.34 6.86 -11.70
C ILE A 195 4.58 5.98 -11.85
N LEU A 196 5.65 6.29 -11.13
CA LEU A 196 6.70 5.30 -10.87
C LEU A 196 6.30 4.46 -9.68
N ILE A 197 6.33 3.14 -9.84
CA ILE A 197 6.07 2.16 -8.78
C ILE A 197 7.39 1.48 -8.44
N GLU A 198 7.66 1.39 -7.14
CA GLU A 198 8.78 0.62 -6.57
C GLU A 198 8.83 -0.80 -7.17
N GLU A 199 10.04 -1.28 -7.37
CA GLU A 199 10.30 -2.62 -7.91
C GLU A 199 9.87 -3.70 -6.90
N THR A 200 9.48 -4.91 -7.32
CA THR A 200 8.98 -5.90 -6.35
C THR A 200 10.09 -6.44 -5.45
N ASP A 201 11.30 -6.65 -5.99
CA ASP A 201 12.45 -7.10 -5.21
C ASP A 201 12.87 -6.00 -4.23
N GLU A 202 12.75 -4.73 -4.62
CA GLU A 202 12.98 -3.59 -3.70
C GLU A 202 11.95 -3.54 -2.57
N LEU A 203 10.66 -3.70 -2.88
CA LEU A 203 9.59 -3.87 -1.89
C LEU A 203 9.89 -5.06 -0.96
N ALA A 204 10.24 -6.22 -1.52
CA ALA A 204 10.49 -7.43 -0.76
C ALA A 204 11.67 -7.25 0.20
N HIS A 205 12.76 -6.67 -0.30
CA HIS A 205 13.94 -6.31 0.48
C HIS A 205 13.58 -5.37 1.64
N ARG A 206 12.81 -4.31 1.37
CA ARG A 206 12.34 -3.37 2.41
C ARG A 206 11.47 -4.02 3.47
N LEU A 207 10.71 -5.05 3.11
CA LEU A 207 9.91 -5.84 4.05
C LEU A 207 10.70 -7.00 4.71
N GLY A 208 12.02 -7.07 4.50
CA GLY A 208 12.88 -8.09 5.09
C GLY A 208 12.59 -9.49 4.54
N GLY A 209 12.28 -9.60 3.25
CA GLY A 209 11.87 -10.85 2.61
C GLY A 209 12.22 -10.93 1.12
N ALA A 210 11.62 -11.90 0.45
CA ALA A 210 11.73 -12.14 -0.99
C ALA A 210 10.35 -12.35 -1.62
N GLU A 211 10.20 -12.08 -2.92
CA GLU A 211 8.96 -12.37 -3.64
C GLU A 211 8.68 -13.89 -3.66
N CYS A 212 7.42 -14.25 -3.41
CA CYS A 212 6.89 -15.59 -3.62
C CYS A 212 5.98 -15.61 -4.84
N GLU A 213 6.46 -16.22 -5.93
CA GLU A 213 5.71 -16.33 -7.19
C GLU A 213 4.83 -17.59 -7.28
N THR A 214 4.86 -18.45 -6.26
CA THR A 214 4.09 -19.69 -6.24
C THR A 214 2.61 -19.43 -5.93
N MET A 215 1.74 -19.65 -6.91
CA MET A 215 0.27 -19.65 -6.77
C MET A 215 -0.22 -20.77 -5.84
N GLY A 216 -1.47 -20.68 -5.38
CA GLY A 216 -2.11 -21.75 -4.62
C GLY A 216 -1.59 -21.92 -3.19
N GLN A 217 -1.02 -20.86 -2.61
CA GLN A 217 -0.58 -20.88 -1.21
C GLN A 217 -1.74 -21.24 -0.27
N PRO A 218 -1.54 -22.15 0.70
CA PRO A 218 -2.53 -22.43 1.73
C PRO A 218 -2.97 -21.18 2.47
N ALA A 219 -4.26 -21.07 2.81
CA ALA A 219 -4.77 -19.86 3.48
C ALA A 219 -4.13 -19.60 4.85
N ASP A 220 -3.66 -20.65 5.54
CA ASP A 220 -2.99 -20.57 6.85
C ASP A 220 -1.50 -20.17 6.76
N SER A 221 -0.91 -20.19 5.56
CA SER A 221 0.43 -19.66 5.29
C SER A 221 0.43 -18.14 5.08
N ILE A 222 -0.74 -17.53 4.88
CA ILE A 222 -0.91 -16.09 4.71
C ILE A 222 -1.07 -15.39 6.06
N ALA A 223 -0.41 -14.26 6.22
CA ALA A 223 -0.50 -13.43 7.42
C ALA A 223 -1.91 -12.78 7.49
N ILE A 224 -2.73 -13.25 8.43
CA ILE A 224 -4.18 -12.97 8.46
C ILE A 224 -4.51 -11.49 8.74
N ALA A 225 -3.68 -10.79 9.53
CA ALA A 225 -3.93 -9.38 9.83
C ALA A 225 -3.70 -8.50 8.58
N GLU A 226 -2.67 -8.83 7.82
CA GLU A 226 -2.25 -8.21 6.56
C GLU A 226 -3.26 -8.52 5.46
N GLU A 227 -3.73 -9.77 5.37
CA GLU A 227 -4.79 -10.17 4.43
C GLU A 227 -6.10 -9.43 4.73
N ASN A 228 -6.52 -9.37 6.00
CA ASN A 228 -7.72 -8.62 6.38
C ASN A 228 -7.61 -7.14 6.02
N LEU A 229 -6.47 -6.51 6.32
CA LEU A 229 -6.23 -5.11 5.98
C LEU A 229 -6.31 -4.89 4.47
N MET A 230 -5.65 -5.75 3.68
CA MET A 230 -5.70 -5.70 2.22
C MET A 230 -7.13 -5.90 1.70
N ALA A 231 -7.85 -6.91 2.17
CA ALA A 231 -9.19 -7.25 1.69
C ALA A 231 -10.21 -6.14 2.02
N VAL A 232 -10.13 -5.55 3.22
CA VAL A 232 -10.96 -4.39 3.60
C VAL A 232 -10.58 -3.17 2.76
N PHE A 233 -9.30 -2.97 2.44
CA PHE A 233 -8.87 -1.90 1.56
C PHE A 233 -9.41 -2.05 0.14
N GLN A 234 -9.32 -3.25 -0.45
CA GLN A 234 -9.87 -3.54 -1.76
C GLN A 234 -11.40 -3.37 -1.77
N TYR A 235 -12.09 -3.76 -0.69
CA TYR A 235 -13.51 -3.49 -0.52
C TYR A 235 -13.80 -1.97 -0.48
N MET A 236 -13.03 -1.19 0.28
CA MET A 236 -13.19 0.28 0.35
C MET A 236 -13.09 0.92 -1.04
N LEU A 237 -12.13 0.48 -1.87
CA LEU A 237 -11.99 0.94 -3.26
C LEU A 237 -13.07 0.39 -4.20
N GLY A 238 -13.83 -0.65 -3.80
CA GLY A 238 -14.69 -1.40 -4.71
C GLY A 238 -13.88 -2.05 -5.83
N ASN A 239 -12.83 -2.78 -5.45
CA ASN A 239 -11.98 -3.52 -6.37
C ASN A 239 -12.21 -5.02 -6.21
N GLU A 240 -12.78 -5.64 -7.24
CA GLU A 240 -12.97 -7.08 -7.34
C GLU A 240 -11.89 -7.81 -8.16
N ASP A 241 -11.01 -7.08 -8.86
CA ASP A 241 -10.01 -7.68 -9.74
C ASP A 241 -8.73 -8.05 -8.98
N TRP A 242 -8.83 -8.95 -8.00
CA TRP A 242 -7.67 -9.47 -7.29
C TRP A 242 -7.89 -10.90 -6.79
N SER A 243 -6.80 -11.64 -6.58
CA SER A 243 -6.85 -12.99 -6.01
C SER A 243 -5.50 -13.38 -5.44
N ILE A 244 -5.44 -13.72 -4.15
CA ILE A 244 -4.22 -14.26 -3.51
C ILE A 244 -3.86 -15.62 -4.12
N ILE A 245 -4.85 -16.51 -4.28
CA ILE A 245 -4.62 -17.87 -4.79
C ILE A 245 -4.05 -17.85 -6.20
N MET A 246 -4.56 -16.95 -7.06
CA MET A 246 -4.13 -16.83 -8.46
C MET A 246 -3.00 -15.80 -8.66
N LEU A 247 -2.51 -15.15 -7.59
CA LEU A 247 -1.57 -14.02 -7.64
C LEU A 247 -2.00 -12.91 -8.63
N ARG A 248 -3.31 -12.67 -8.73
CA ARG A 248 -3.85 -11.59 -9.55
C ARG A 248 -3.84 -10.30 -8.74
N ASN A 249 -3.14 -9.28 -9.22
CA ASN A 249 -3.07 -7.94 -8.62
C ASN A 249 -2.67 -7.94 -7.13
N VAL A 250 -1.96 -9.00 -6.72
CA VAL A 250 -1.40 -9.21 -5.39
C VAL A 250 -0.04 -9.86 -5.55
N LYS A 251 0.97 -9.36 -4.83
CA LYS A 251 2.24 -10.04 -4.61
C LYS A 251 2.27 -10.66 -3.23
N LEU A 252 2.97 -11.77 -3.08
CA LEU A 252 3.22 -12.39 -1.78
C LEU A 252 4.70 -12.20 -1.44
N ILE A 253 4.98 -11.62 -0.29
CA ILE A 253 6.35 -11.49 0.23
C ILE A 253 6.55 -12.56 1.29
N ARG A 254 7.63 -13.34 1.16
CA ARG A 254 8.07 -14.31 2.16
C ARG A 254 9.08 -13.64 3.09
N PRO A 255 8.74 -13.44 4.37
CA PRO A 255 9.68 -12.91 5.35
C PRO A 255 10.90 -13.84 5.53
N ASN A 256 12.08 -13.25 5.71
CA ASN A 256 13.32 -14.01 5.94
C ASN A 256 13.37 -14.66 7.33
N ASP A 257 12.57 -14.17 8.28
CA ASP A 257 12.47 -14.71 9.65
C ASP A 257 11.59 -15.98 9.75
N GLY A 258 11.08 -16.47 8.62
CA GLY A 258 10.19 -17.63 8.57
C GLY A 258 8.73 -17.31 8.93
N GLY A 259 8.37 -16.03 9.02
CA GLY A 259 6.99 -15.58 9.20
C GLY A 259 6.04 -15.97 8.06
N ARG A 260 4.75 -15.69 8.26
CA ARG A 260 3.71 -15.93 7.25
C ARG A 260 3.85 -14.99 6.05
N LEU A 261 3.36 -15.42 4.89
CA LEU A 261 3.39 -14.65 3.65
C LEU A 261 2.58 -13.36 3.79
N ILE A 262 3.16 -12.24 3.38
CA ILE A 262 2.53 -10.92 3.42
C ILE A 262 1.92 -10.61 2.06
N PRO A 263 0.59 -10.47 1.93
CA PRO A 263 -0.03 -10.06 0.69
C PRO A 263 0.06 -8.54 0.50
N VAL A 264 0.52 -8.12 -0.68
CA VAL A 264 0.66 -6.72 -1.06
C VAL A 264 -0.11 -6.45 -2.36
N PRO A 265 -1.20 -5.65 -2.33
CA PRO A 265 -2.00 -5.35 -3.51
C PRO A 265 -1.30 -4.36 -4.44
N TYR A 266 -1.59 -4.44 -5.74
CA TYR A 266 -1.18 -3.48 -6.76
C TYR A 266 -2.18 -3.48 -7.92
N ASP A 267 -2.07 -2.56 -8.88
CA ASP A 267 -2.96 -2.45 -10.04
C ASP A 267 -4.42 -2.13 -9.62
N PHE A 268 -4.69 -0.85 -9.34
CA PHE A 268 -5.98 -0.39 -8.80
C PHE A 268 -6.90 0.23 -9.86
N ASP A 269 -6.53 0.19 -11.13
CA ASP A 269 -7.22 0.87 -12.22
C ASP A 269 -8.62 0.31 -12.53
N PHE A 270 -8.85 -0.96 -12.19
CA PHE A 270 -10.16 -1.62 -12.29
C PHE A 270 -11.11 -1.30 -11.12
N SER A 271 -10.66 -0.58 -10.09
CA SER A 271 -11.49 -0.27 -8.92
C SER A 271 -12.57 0.77 -9.21
N GLY A 272 -13.69 0.69 -8.48
CA GLY A 272 -14.73 1.73 -8.49
C GLY A 272 -14.27 3.09 -7.98
N PHE A 273 -13.17 3.16 -7.24
CA PHE A 273 -12.54 4.43 -6.85
C PHE A 273 -11.90 5.15 -8.04
N VAL A 274 -11.17 4.41 -8.89
CA VAL A 274 -10.58 4.98 -10.12
C VAL A 274 -11.68 5.20 -11.17
N ASN A 275 -12.53 4.18 -11.37
CA ASN A 275 -13.68 4.17 -12.27
C ASN A 275 -13.29 4.55 -13.71
N THR A 276 -12.28 3.85 -14.25
CA THR A 276 -11.87 3.99 -15.65
C THR A 276 -13.00 3.55 -16.60
N PRO A 277 -13.05 4.08 -17.83
CA PRO A 277 -14.11 3.76 -18.79
C PRO A 277 -14.06 2.30 -19.29
N TYR A 278 -12.89 1.65 -19.17
CA TYR A 278 -12.70 0.26 -19.57
C TYR A 278 -12.91 -0.73 -18.42
N ALA A 279 -13.02 -0.28 -17.17
CA ALA A 279 -13.33 -1.17 -16.06
C ALA A 279 -14.76 -1.72 -16.22
N VAL A 280 -14.92 -3.03 -16.03
CA VAL A 280 -16.20 -3.72 -16.18
C VAL A 280 -16.49 -4.51 -14.92
N ALA A 281 -17.70 -4.35 -14.39
CA ALA A 281 -18.16 -5.06 -13.21
C ALA A 281 -18.25 -6.56 -13.46
N ASN A 282 -17.81 -7.36 -12.48
CA ASN A 282 -17.94 -8.80 -12.58
C ASN A 282 -19.37 -9.28 -12.27
N SER A 283 -20.16 -9.56 -13.31
CA SER A 283 -21.54 -10.05 -13.16
C SER A 283 -21.65 -11.42 -12.49
N GLN A 284 -20.59 -12.24 -12.50
CA GLN A 284 -20.56 -13.52 -11.79
C GLN A 284 -20.54 -13.34 -10.27
N LEU A 285 -20.10 -12.17 -9.81
CA LEU A 285 -20.16 -11.75 -8.41
C LEU A 285 -21.46 -11.01 -8.07
N GLY A 286 -22.43 -10.95 -9.00
CA GLY A 286 -23.68 -10.22 -8.84
C GLY A 286 -23.53 -8.70 -8.96
N LEU A 287 -22.39 -8.22 -9.45
CA LEU A 287 -22.15 -6.79 -9.66
C LEU A 287 -22.71 -6.35 -11.03
N SER A 288 -23.42 -5.24 -11.01
CA SER A 288 -23.97 -4.55 -12.18
C SER A 288 -23.23 -3.26 -12.52
N HIS A 289 -22.42 -2.73 -11.59
CA HIS A 289 -21.66 -1.51 -11.77
C HIS A 289 -20.34 -1.57 -11.00
N VAL A 290 -19.25 -1.06 -11.59
CA VAL A 290 -17.88 -1.03 -11.03
C VAL A 290 -17.78 -0.32 -9.66
N LYS A 291 -18.75 0.52 -9.30
CA LYS A 291 -18.78 1.24 -8.00
C LYS A 291 -19.42 0.42 -6.89
N GLN A 292 -19.96 -0.76 -7.20
CA GLN A 292 -20.48 -1.67 -6.20
C GLN A 292 -19.32 -2.40 -5.52
N ARG A 293 -19.56 -2.89 -4.31
CA ARG A 293 -18.55 -3.53 -3.47
C ARG A 293 -18.97 -4.96 -3.15
N ILE A 294 -17.98 -5.84 -3.10
CA ILE A 294 -18.12 -7.21 -2.60
C ILE A 294 -16.85 -7.61 -1.85
N PHE A 295 -17.02 -8.24 -0.69
CA PHE A 295 -15.93 -8.64 0.18
C PHE A 295 -15.34 -9.97 -0.30
N LEU A 296 -14.16 -9.88 -0.92
CA LEU A 296 -13.44 -11.05 -1.45
C LEU A 296 -12.41 -11.64 -0.49
N GLY A 297 -12.22 -11.04 0.69
CA GLY A 297 -11.34 -11.56 1.73
C GLY A 297 -11.69 -12.98 2.19
N ASN A 298 -10.71 -13.66 2.77
CA ASN A 298 -10.93 -14.91 3.44
C ASN A 298 -11.89 -14.75 4.63
N ALA A 299 -12.60 -15.83 4.97
CA ALA A 299 -13.42 -15.82 6.18
C ALA A 299 -12.52 -15.61 7.41
N ALA A 300 -12.64 -14.44 8.04
CA ALA A 300 -11.83 -14.03 9.18
C ALA A 300 -12.67 -14.01 10.46
N GLU A 301 -12.02 -14.21 11.61
CA GLU A 301 -12.71 -14.11 12.90
C GLU A 301 -13.31 -12.72 13.07
N LYS A 302 -14.50 -12.67 13.67
CA LYS A 302 -15.31 -11.44 13.76
C LYS A 302 -14.54 -10.32 14.47
N GLU A 303 -13.79 -10.68 15.51
CA GLU A 303 -12.99 -9.76 16.32
C GLU A 303 -11.81 -9.20 15.52
N GLN A 304 -11.11 -10.02 14.73
CA GLN A 304 -10.02 -9.57 13.86
C GLN A 304 -10.52 -8.56 12.83
N LEU A 305 -11.65 -8.87 12.17
CA LEU A 305 -12.22 -7.98 11.17
C LEU A 305 -12.72 -6.66 11.78
N ARG A 306 -13.27 -6.70 13.01
CA ARG A 306 -13.64 -5.48 13.76
C ARG A 306 -12.43 -4.61 14.09
N GLU A 307 -11.30 -5.22 14.43
CA GLU A 307 -10.05 -4.51 14.69
C GLU A 307 -9.54 -3.84 13.42
N THR A 308 -9.57 -4.55 12.28
CA THR A 308 -9.26 -3.96 10.97
C THR A 308 -10.18 -2.78 10.66
N LEU A 309 -11.51 -2.91 10.79
CA LEU A 309 -12.43 -1.79 10.57
C LEU A 309 -12.17 -0.61 11.53
N ALA A 310 -11.82 -0.89 12.79
CA ALA A 310 -11.42 0.15 13.74
C ALA A 310 -10.15 0.90 13.27
N HIS A 311 -9.19 0.21 12.65
CA HIS A 311 -8.01 0.84 12.04
C HIS A 311 -8.40 1.81 10.92
N PHE A 312 -9.30 1.43 10.02
CA PHE A 312 -9.78 2.31 8.96
C PHE A 312 -10.53 3.52 9.51
N ARG A 313 -11.35 3.34 10.56
CA ARG A 313 -12.06 4.45 11.21
C ARG A 313 -11.11 5.46 11.85
N ARG A 314 -10.03 4.99 12.49
CA ARG A 314 -8.98 5.88 13.05
C ARG A 314 -8.27 6.70 11.96
N HIS A 315 -8.11 6.15 10.77
CA HIS A 315 -7.44 6.82 9.65
C HIS A 315 -8.36 7.63 8.74
N ARG A 316 -9.69 7.56 8.91
CA ARG A 316 -10.68 8.19 8.01
C ARG A 316 -10.35 9.63 7.66
N ASN A 317 -10.08 10.48 8.66
CA ASN A 317 -9.78 11.88 8.43
C ASN A 317 -8.48 12.08 7.64
N HIS A 318 -7.45 11.28 7.93
CA HIS A 318 -6.18 11.38 7.21
C HIS A 318 -6.32 10.91 5.76
N LEU A 319 -7.07 9.84 5.51
CA LEU A 319 -7.39 9.39 4.15
C LEU A 319 -8.13 10.47 3.35
N ARG A 320 -9.10 11.15 3.98
CA ARG A 320 -9.78 12.31 3.37
C ARG A 320 -8.81 13.44 3.06
N SER A 321 -7.93 13.79 3.99
CA SER A 321 -6.93 14.85 3.79
C SER A 321 -5.97 14.53 2.65
N ILE A 322 -5.51 13.29 2.50
CA ILE A 322 -4.67 12.89 1.35
C ILE A 322 -5.35 13.23 0.03
N ILE A 323 -6.65 12.97 -0.11
CA ILE A 323 -7.40 13.28 -1.33
C ILE A 323 -7.64 14.78 -1.45
N ASP A 324 -8.11 15.44 -0.38
CA ASP A 324 -8.45 16.86 -0.42
C ASP A 324 -7.23 17.77 -0.62
N ASP A 325 -6.04 17.34 -0.19
CA ASP A 325 -4.80 18.11 -0.37
C ASP A 325 -4.14 17.88 -1.73
N PHE A 326 -4.57 16.87 -2.49
CA PHE A 326 -4.01 16.56 -3.80
C PHE A 326 -4.52 17.49 -4.91
N LYS A 327 -3.99 18.73 -4.96
CA LYS A 327 -4.45 19.81 -5.87
C LYS A 327 -4.17 19.57 -7.36
N TRP A 328 -3.53 18.45 -7.72
CA TRP A 328 -3.41 18.01 -9.13
C TRP A 328 -4.74 17.53 -9.69
N LEU A 329 -5.64 17.05 -8.83
CA LEU A 329 -7.04 16.83 -9.17
C LEU A 329 -7.85 18.09 -8.87
N ASN A 330 -8.83 18.40 -9.72
CA ASN A 330 -9.74 19.51 -9.48
C ASN A 330 -10.66 19.25 -8.26
N PHE A 331 -11.26 20.30 -7.74
CA PHE A 331 -12.10 20.23 -6.54
C PHE A 331 -13.23 19.19 -6.66
N SER A 332 -13.98 19.21 -7.75
CA SER A 332 -15.12 18.30 -7.96
C SER A 332 -14.70 16.83 -7.96
N VAL A 333 -13.60 16.50 -8.64
CA VAL A 333 -13.09 15.12 -8.69
C VAL A 333 -12.69 14.63 -7.31
N ARG A 334 -12.06 15.49 -6.50
CA ARG A 334 -11.66 15.14 -5.12
C ARG A 334 -12.85 14.99 -4.20
N THR A 335 -13.86 15.86 -4.31
CA THR A 335 -15.11 15.72 -3.57
C THR A 335 -15.77 14.37 -3.87
N ASN A 336 -15.91 14.01 -5.15
CA ASN A 336 -16.47 12.72 -5.55
C ASN A 336 -15.65 11.53 -5.03
N ALA A 337 -14.33 11.63 -5.06
CA ALA A 337 -13.43 10.60 -4.54
C ALA A 337 -13.58 10.43 -3.02
N ILE A 338 -13.67 11.54 -2.27
CA ILE A 338 -13.93 11.57 -0.83
C ILE A 338 -15.29 10.96 -0.51
N GLU A 339 -16.35 11.35 -1.21
CA GLU A 339 -17.69 10.80 -1.03
C GLU A 339 -17.72 9.28 -1.25
N TYR A 340 -17.01 8.81 -2.28
CA TYR A 340 -16.94 7.38 -2.57
C TYR A 340 -16.22 6.58 -1.48
N ILE A 341 -15.06 7.05 -0.97
CA ILE A 341 -14.39 6.36 0.14
C ILE A 341 -15.17 6.49 1.45
N ASP A 342 -15.92 7.57 1.64
CA ASP A 342 -16.74 7.76 2.84
C ASP A 342 -17.91 6.78 2.88
N SER A 343 -18.50 6.49 1.72
CA SER A 343 -19.63 5.56 1.62
C SER A 343 -19.26 4.14 2.06
N PHE A 344 -17.96 3.77 2.06
CA PHE A 344 -17.50 2.49 2.61
C PHE A 344 -17.82 2.36 4.10
N TYR A 345 -17.71 3.44 4.88
CA TYR A 345 -17.97 3.41 6.33
C TYR A 345 -19.45 3.14 6.64
N ASP A 346 -20.36 3.52 5.74
CA ASP A 346 -21.79 3.21 5.87
C ASP A 346 -22.09 1.73 5.53
N MET A 347 -21.20 1.09 4.77
CA MET A 347 -21.31 -0.30 4.29
C MET A 347 -20.54 -1.33 5.15
N GLU A 348 -19.88 -0.92 6.24
CA GLU A 348 -19.16 -1.85 7.13
C GLU A 348 -20.06 -3.01 7.62
N ARG A 349 -21.35 -2.74 7.84
CA ARG A 349 -22.32 -3.76 8.26
C ARG A 349 -22.55 -4.83 7.19
N ASP A 350 -22.53 -4.46 5.92
CA ASP A 350 -22.74 -5.41 4.82
C ASP A 350 -21.48 -6.26 4.60
N LEU A 351 -20.30 -5.65 4.65
CA LEU A 351 -19.01 -6.37 4.71
C LEU A 351 -19.02 -7.44 5.81
N MET A 352 -19.44 -7.09 7.03
CA MET A 352 -19.50 -8.05 8.14
C MET A 352 -20.50 -9.20 7.91
N LYS A 353 -21.62 -8.95 7.20
CA LYS A 353 -22.58 -10.01 6.83
C LYS A 353 -21.98 -10.93 5.78
N GLU A 354 -21.29 -10.39 4.78
CA GLU A 354 -20.62 -11.16 3.74
C GLU A 354 -19.53 -12.07 4.34
N ASN A 355 -18.71 -11.56 5.27
CA ASN A 355 -17.75 -12.38 6.01
C ASN A 355 -18.43 -13.50 6.81
N ALA A 356 -19.55 -13.20 7.49
CA ALA A 356 -20.30 -14.19 8.25
C ALA A 356 -20.92 -15.28 7.36
N GLN A 357 -21.34 -14.94 6.14
CA GLN A 357 -21.83 -15.91 5.16
C GLN A 357 -20.72 -16.86 4.71
N LYS A 358 -19.51 -16.35 4.43
CA LYS A 358 -18.34 -17.19 4.08
C LYS A 358 -18.00 -18.22 5.15
N HIS A 359 -18.14 -17.89 6.44
CA HIS A 359 -17.97 -18.85 7.53
C HIS A 359 -18.99 -19.99 7.49
N LYS A 360 -20.24 -19.70 7.12
CA LYS A 360 -21.27 -20.74 6.96
C LYS A 360 -20.96 -21.63 5.77
N ASP A 361 -20.56 -21.03 4.65
CA ASP A 361 -20.26 -21.78 3.42
C ASP A 361 -19.04 -22.70 3.61
N LYS A 362 -17.99 -22.23 4.30
CA LYS A 362 -16.84 -23.08 4.67
C LYS A 362 -17.25 -24.27 5.54
N LYS A 363 -18.10 -24.05 6.56
CA LYS A 363 -18.59 -25.13 7.45
C LYS A 363 -19.47 -26.13 6.69
N ALA A 364 -20.30 -25.67 5.77
CA ALA A 364 -21.14 -26.53 4.95
C ALA A 364 -20.30 -27.39 3.99
N GLY A 365 -19.28 -26.80 3.35
CA GLY A 365 -18.35 -27.53 2.47
C GLY A 365 -17.48 -28.55 3.21
N SER A 366 -17.09 -28.29 4.45
CA SER A 366 -16.35 -29.25 5.28
C SER A 366 -17.20 -30.39 5.84
N ALA A 367 -18.53 -30.28 5.80
CA ALA A 367 -19.44 -31.33 6.29
C ALA A 367 -19.90 -32.31 5.18
N GLN A 368 -19.55 -32.02 3.92
CA GLN A 368 -19.87 -32.85 2.74
C GLN A 368 -18.68 -33.68 2.24
N ASN A 369 -17.49 -33.49 2.84
CA ASN A 369 -16.28 -34.30 2.67
C ASN A 369 -15.99 -35.01 4.00
#